data_AF-A0A139PER9-F1
#
_entry.id   AF-A0A139PER9-F1
#
_cell.length_a   1.000
_cell.length_b   1.000
_cell.length_c   1.000
_cell.angle_alpha   90.00
_cell.angle_beta   90.00
_cell.angle_gamma   90.00
#
_symmetry.space_group_name_H-M   'P 1'
#
loop_
_entity.id
_entity.type
_entity.pdbx_description
1 polymer ?
#
loop_
_entity_poly.entity_id
_entity_poly.type
_entity_poly.pdbx_seq_one_letter_code
_entity_poly.pdbx_strand_id
1 'polypeptide(L)'
;MVEAAGFSFYDLLGKREEKASSSKNRSERLATEIPFFIKDETSLPKKLLLIDDIYTTGATINRVKRLLEEAGVLEVKTFSLVR
;
A
#
# COMPACT_ATOMS: atom_id res chain seq x y z
N MET A 1 -2.73 -10.52 11.24
CA MET A 1 -1.96 -11.54 10.49
C MET A 1 -0.48 -11.50 10.84
N VAL A 2 0.24 -10.42 10.53
CA VAL A 2 1.71 -10.35 10.74
C VAL A 2 2.07 -10.39 12.23
N GLU A 3 1.35 -9.64 13.06
CA GLU A 3 1.48 -9.69 14.53
C GLU A 3 1.20 -11.08 15.11
N ALA A 4 0.10 -11.71 14.68
CA ALA A 4 -0.30 -13.05 15.14
C ALA A 4 0.71 -14.15 14.74
N ALA A 5 1.45 -13.94 13.65
CA ALA A 5 2.52 -14.82 13.19
C ALA A 5 3.88 -14.56 13.89
N GLY A 6 3.96 -13.56 14.79
CA GLY A 6 5.18 -13.23 15.52
C GLY A 6 6.25 -12.54 14.69
N PHE A 7 5.90 -11.99 13.52
CA PHE A 7 6.84 -11.25 12.69
C PHE A 7 6.84 -9.77 13.07
N SER A 8 8.02 -9.16 13.07
CA SER A 8 8.16 -7.70 13.14
C SER A 8 7.72 -7.07 11.82
N PHE A 9 7.09 -5.89 11.91
CA PHE A 9 6.65 -5.12 10.76
C PHE A 9 7.04 -3.65 10.93
N TYR A 10 7.15 -2.94 9.80
CA TYR A 10 7.40 -1.52 9.79
C TYR A 10 6.10 -0.78 9.53
N ASP A 11 5.75 0.16 10.40
CA ASP A 11 4.62 1.07 10.20
C ASP A 11 5.00 2.22 9.26
N LEU A 12 5.17 1.90 7.97
CA LEU A 12 5.68 2.83 6.95
C LEU A 12 4.60 3.67 6.28
N LEU A 13 3.35 3.19 6.27
CA LEU A 13 2.28 3.78 5.47
C LEU A 13 1.24 4.46 6.33
N GLY A 14 0.94 5.71 6.01
CA GLY A 14 -0.23 6.42 6.47
C GLY A 14 -1.37 6.30 5.46
N LYS A 15 -2.60 6.46 5.94
CA LYS A 15 -3.80 6.54 5.11
C LYS A 15 -4.52 7.84 5.42
N ARG A 16 -4.72 8.70 4.42
CA ARG A 16 -5.58 9.88 4.54
C ARG A 16 -7.05 9.44 4.57
N GLU A 17 -7.87 10.12 5.36
CA GLU A 17 -9.30 9.91 5.28
C GLU A 17 -9.82 10.49 3.95
N GLU A 18 -10.28 9.60 3.08
CA GLU A 18 -11.05 9.98 1.90
C GLU A 18 -12.49 9.49 2.05
N LYS A 19 -13.44 10.26 1.48
CA LYS A 19 -14.82 9.82 1.32
C LYS A 19 -14.86 8.48 0.58
N ALA A 20 -15.74 7.59 1.03
CA ALA A 20 -15.91 6.25 0.49
C ALA A 20 -16.02 6.28 -1.05
N SER A 21 -15.31 5.36 -1.71
CA SER A 21 -15.29 5.24 -3.17
C SER A 21 -16.68 4.94 -3.77
N SER A 22 -17.62 4.42 -2.96
CA SER A 22 -19.04 4.22 -3.33
C SER A 22 -19.77 5.52 -3.67
N SER A 23 -19.23 6.66 -3.24
CA SER A 23 -19.75 8.01 -3.53
C SER A 23 -19.07 8.67 -4.74
N LYS A 24 -18.10 7.99 -5.40
CA LYS A 24 -17.29 8.56 -6.49
C LYS A 24 -17.67 7.93 -7.84
N ASN A 25 -17.82 8.78 -8.85
CA ASN A 25 -18.16 8.41 -10.23
C ASN A 25 -16.98 7.72 -10.93
N ARG A 26 -17.19 7.02 -12.07
CA ARG A 26 -16.12 6.27 -12.77
C ARG A 26 -14.86 7.11 -13.06
N SER A 27 -15.05 8.35 -13.51
CA SER A 27 -13.96 9.30 -13.78
C SER A 27 -13.24 9.75 -12.50
N GLU A 28 -14.00 9.98 -11.42
CA GLU A 28 -13.46 10.34 -10.11
C GLU A 28 -12.70 9.17 -9.49
N ARG A 29 -13.14 7.92 -9.70
CA ARG A 29 -12.41 6.71 -9.27
C ARG A 29 -11.10 6.52 -10.00
N LEU A 30 -11.02 6.91 -11.27
CA LEU A 30 -9.79 6.85 -12.06
C LEU A 30 -8.80 7.93 -11.63
N ALA A 31 -9.32 9.14 -11.34
CA ALA A 31 -8.56 10.30 -10.90
C ALA A 31 -8.23 10.31 -9.40
N THR A 32 -8.90 9.48 -8.59
CA THR A 32 -8.65 9.41 -7.15
C THR A 32 -7.23 8.91 -6.90
N GLU A 33 -6.43 9.77 -6.30
CA GLU A 33 -5.18 9.39 -5.67
C GLU A 33 -5.51 8.45 -4.51
N ILE A 34 -4.88 7.28 -4.51
CA ILE A 34 -5.10 6.33 -3.42
C ILE A 34 -4.52 6.98 -2.16
N PRO A 35 -5.25 7.00 -1.03
CA PRO A 35 -4.92 7.84 0.12
C PRO A 35 -3.66 7.41 0.90
N PHE A 36 -2.81 6.54 0.35
CA PHE A 36 -1.61 6.06 1.03
C PHE A 36 -0.44 7.00 0.79
N PHE A 37 0.35 7.21 1.85
CA PHE A 37 1.58 7.99 1.82
C PHE A 37 2.62 7.36 2.75
N ILE A 38 3.91 7.63 2.52
CA ILE A 38 4.98 7.18 3.40
C ILE A 38 5.07 8.12 4.61
N LYS A 39 5.07 7.56 5.82
CA LYS A 39 5.17 8.32 7.07
C LYS A 39 6.57 8.91 7.27
N ASP A 40 7.61 8.16 6.91
CA ASP A 40 9.02 8.54 7.03
C ASP A 40 9.84 7.91 5.89
N GLU A 41 10.43 8.76 5.03
CA GLU A 41 11.24 8.34 3.88
C GLU A 41 12.72 8.12 4.24
N THR A 42 13.17 8.61 5.39
CA THR A 42 14.60 8.66 5.76
C THR A 42 15.19 7.31 6.16
N SER A 43 14.36 6.28 6.41
CA SER A 43 14.79 4.97 6.91
C SER A 43 14.20 3.77 6.15
N LEU A 44 13.83 3.96 4.87
CA LEU A 44 13.24 2.86 4.10
C LEU A 44 14.27 1.74 3.82
N PRO A 45 13.93 0.48 4.12
CA PRO A 45 14.81 -0.64 3.82
C PRO A 45 14.86 -0.89 2.31
N LYS A 46 15.98 -1.44 1.83
CA LYS A 46 16.19 -1.72 0.39
C LYS A 46 15.22 -2.76 -0.18
N LYS A 47 14.66 -3.63 0.68
CA LYS A 47 13.74 -4.71 0.30
C LYS A 47 12.54 -4.72 1.23
N LEU A 48 11.34 -4.78 0.66
CA LEU A 48 10.07 -4.82 1.38
C LEU A 48 9.13 -5.90 0.83
N LEU A 49 8.36 -6.49 1.74
CA LEU A 49 7.24 -7.35 1.42
C LEU A 49 5.94 -6.65 1.87
N LEU A 50 5.11 -6.26 0.91
CA LEU A 50 3.76 -5.77 1.14
C LEU A 50 2.83 -6.95 1.37
N ILE A 51 2.04 -6.88 2.44
CA ILE A 51 1.09 -7.91 2.81
C ILE A 51 -0.29 -7.29 2.88
N ASP A 52 -1.26 -7.88 2.19
CA ASP A 52 -2.66 -7.47 2.19
C ASP A 52 -3.56 -8.69 2.45
N ASP A 53 -4.77 -8.49 2.97
CA ASP A 53 -5.70 -9.61 3.19
C ASP A 53 -6.37 -10.04 1.88
N ILE A 54 -6.80 -9.10 1.05
CA ILE A 54 -7.57 -9.36 -0.18
C ILE A 54 -6.98 -8.61 -1.37
N TYR A 55 -6.59 -9.36 -2.40
CA TYR A 55 -6.19 -8.81 -3.69
C TYR A 55 -7.38 -8.73 -4.65
N THR A 56 -7.84 -7.51 -4.93
CA THR A 56 -8.91 -7.30 -5.92
C THR A 56 -8.35 -6.92 -7.30
N THR A 57 -8.49 -5.66 -7.72
CA THR A 57 -7.98 -5.16 -8.99
C THR A 57 -6.47 -4.90 -8.97
N GLY A 58 -5.84 -5.05 -7.81
CA GLY A 58 -4.43 -4.74 -7.61
C GLY A 58 -4.07 -3.26 -7.67
N ALA A 59 -5.04 -2.37 -7.91
CA ALA A 59 -4.78 -0.94 -8.05
C ALA A 59 -4.12 -0.36 -6.79
N THR A 60 -4.58 -0.78 -5.61
CA THR A 60 -4.01 -0.37 -4.31
C THR A 60 -2.57 -0.81 -4.16
N ILE A 61 -2.31 -2.12 -4.24
CA ILE A 61 -0.97 -2.69 -4.08
C ILE A 61 0.01 -2.12 -5.11
N ASN A 62 -0.40 -2.01 -6.38
CA ASN A 62 0.48 -1.51 -7.44
C ASN A 62 0.87 -0.04 -7.21
N ARG A 63 -0.04 0.81 -6.72
CA ARG A 63 0.31 2.20 -6.40
C ARG A 63 1.17 2.31 -5.15
N VAL A 64 0.88 1.56 -4.10
CA VAL A 64 1.73 1.52 -2.88
C VAL A 64 3.14 1.05 -3.23
N LYS A 65 3.26 0.01 -4.06
CA LYS A 65 4.54 -0.47 -4.58
C LYS A 65 5.30 0.64 -5.29
N ARG A 66 4.65 1.33 -6.24
CA ARG A 66 5.26 2.44 -6.98
C ARG A 66 5.73 3.56 -6.06
N LEU A 67 4.93 3.93 -5.06
CA LEU A 67 5.26 4.94 -4.06
C LEU A 67 6.51 4.54 -3.25
N LEU A 68 6.67 3.27 -2.87
CA LEU A 68 7.87 2.77 -2.20
C LEU A 68 9.11 2.75 -3.12
N GLU A 69 8.93 2.37 -4.38
CA GLU A 69 10.01 2.37 -5.38
C GLU A 69 10.50 3.80 -5.67
N GLU A 70 9.58 4.76 -5.82
CA GLU A 70 9.88 6.19 -6.01
C GLU A 70 10.61 6.79 -4.80
N ALA A 71 10.35 6.28 -3.59
CA ALA A 71 11.06 6.66 -2.37
C ALA A 71 12.40 5.92 -2.17
N GLY A 72 12.85 5.12 -3.14
CA GLY A 72 14.19 4.52 -3.16
C GLY A 72 14.27 3.06 -2.69
N VAL A 73 13.14 2.37 -2.51
CA VAL A 73 13.14 0.93 -2.23
C VAL A 73 13.47 0.14 -3.50
N LEU A 74 14.47 -0.74 -3.43
CA LEU A 74 15.00 -1.44 -4.62
C LEU A 74 14.19 -2.68 -4.99
N GLU A 75 13.58 -3.36 -4.02
CA GLU A 75 12.81 -4.57 -4.25
C GLU A 75 11.53 -4.56 -3.42
N VAL A 76 10.37 -4.48 -4.09
CA VAL A 76 9.06 -4.56 -3.44
C VAL A 76 8.33 -5.81 -3.95
N LYS A 77 8.09 -6.76 -3.03
CA LYS A 77 7.27 -7.95 -3.25
C LYS A 77 5.90 -7.80 -2.61
N THR A 78 4.94 -8.60 -3.05
CA THR A 78 3.56 -8.52 -2.58
C THR A 78 3.04 -9.91 -2.26
N PHE A 79 2.31 -10.04 -1.16
CA PHE A 79 1.63 -11.26 -0.76
C PHE A 79 0.21 -10.93 -0.32
N SER A 80 -0.77 -11.72 -0.77
CA SER A 80 -2.17 -11.56 -0.39
C SER A 80 -2.78 -12.90 -0.02
N LEU A 81 -3.63 -12.93 1.01
CA LEU A 81 -4.23 -14.17 1.50
C LEU A 81 -5.31 -14.70 0.56
N VAL A 82 -6.12 -13.81 0.00
CA VAL A 82 -7.28 -14.16 -0.82
C VAL A 82 -7.27 -13.34 -2.10
N ARG A 83 -7.78 -13.92 -3.18
CA ARG A 83 -7.97 -13.29 -4.49
C ARG A 83 -9.44 -13.31 -4.87
#